data_AF-A0A3B9JHJ5-F1
#
_entry.id   AF-A0A3B9JHJ5-F1
#
_cell.length_a   1.000
_cell.length_b   1.000
_cell.length_c   1.000
_cell.angle_alpha   90.00
_cell.angle_beta   90.00
_cell.angle_gamma   90.00
#
_symmetry.space_group_name_H-M   'P 1'
#
loop_
_entity.id
_entity.type
_entity.pdbx_description
1 polymer ?
#
loop_
_entity_poly.entity_id
_entity_poly.type
_entity_poly.pdbx_seq_one_letter_code
_entity_poly.pdbx_strand_id
1 'polypeptide(L)'
;EATMSAIRLARGYTGKDKLVKFEGCYHGHYDGLLVKSGSGALTFNTPTSKGVTEDIIKDTLVAKYNDISSIKKLFKEHGSDIACIILEPVAGNMGVVEGKKEFIHALRKITKENKALLIFDEVITGFRLGRNGAAGYYDIEPDLACFGKIIGGGLPVGAYGGKREIMSEVAPQGGVYQAGTLSGNPLAVHLGINALALLKKNFQIYRDLEYKAIKLEKGLIDGAKISNVPVTVNRVKGMISMFMTQGPVETFEDVMRSDTNLYAKYFKEMLLQGVLLPPSQYEGWFISTAHSEEDIDFTIKAHFKAIEKIK
;
A
#
# COMPACT_ATOMS: atom_id res chain seq x y z
N GLU A 1 -13.15 5.55 -2.01
CA GLU A 1 -14.39 5.38 -1.22
C GLU A 1 -14.19 4.49 0.00
N ALA A 2 -13.72 3.25 -0.17
CA ALA A 2 -13.52 2.31 0.94
C ALA A 2 -12.79 2.90 2.17
N THR A 3 -11.64 3.53 1.96
CA THR A 3 -10.80 4.10 3.04
C THR A 3 -11.48 5.25 3.77
N MET A 4 -12.10 6.19 3.05
CA MET A 4 -12.85 7.29 3.69
C MET A 4 -14.05 6.78 4.49
N SER A 5 -14.71 5.72 4.02
CA SER A 5 -15.81 5.07 4.73
C SER A 5 -15.32 4.33 5.97
N ALA A 6 -14.20 3.60 5.90
CA ALA A 6 -13.60 2.93 7.04
C ALA A 6 -13.14 3.92 8.12
N ILE A 7 -12.55 5.05 7.73
CA ILE A 7 -12.16 6.13 8.66
C ILE A 7 -13.38 6.75 9.33
N ARG A 8 -14.43 7.07 8.55
CA ARG A 8 -15.69 7.60 9.10
C ARG A 8 -16.32 6.60 10.08
N LEU A 9 -16.32 5.32 9.73
CA LEU A 9 -16.81 4.26 10.58
C LEU A 9 -16.00 4.13 11.87
N ALA A 10 -14.67 4.21 11.79
CA ALA A 10 -13.82 4.19 12.97
C ALA A 10 -14.15 5.33 13.93
N ARG A 11 -14.25 6.56 13.41
CA ARG A 11 -14.64 7.73 14.20
C ARG A 11 -16.01 7.56 14.85
N GLY A 12 -17.02 7.12 14.08
CA GLY A 12 -18.37 6.90 14.57
C GLY A 12 -18.44 5.82 15.66
N TYR A 13 -17.69 4.72 15.49
CA TYR A 13 -17.66 3.62 16.45
C TYR A 13 -16.90 3.98 17.74
N THR A 14 -15.77 4.70 17.64
CA THR A 14 -14.96 5.03 18.83
C THR A 14 -15.38 6.32 19.52
N GLY A 15 -16.12 7.22 18.84
CA GLY A 15 -16.43 8.56 19.33
C GLY A 15 -15.19 9.46 19.46
N LYS A 16 -14.17 9.25 18.61
CA LYS A 16 -12.88 9.95 18.64
C LYS A 16 -12.61 10.58 17.27
N ASP A 17 -11.82 11.64 17.24
CA ASP A 17 -11.65 12.43 16.02
C ASP A 17 -10.41 12.06 15.22
N LYS A 18 -9.30 11.73 15.87
CA LYS A 18 -7.99 11.67 15.20
C LYS A 18 -7.75 10.35 14.51
N LEU A 19 -7.07 10.40 13.37
CA LEU A 19 -6.53 9.23 12.69
C LEU A 19 -5.01 9.35 12.58
N VAL A 20 -4.32 8.22 12.56
CA VAL A 20 -2.89 8.14 12.23
C VAL A 20 -2.72 7.49 10.88
N LYS A 21 -1.98 8.12 9.97
CA LYS A 21 -1.47 7.54 8.72
C LYS A 21 0.05 7.59 8.68
N PHE A 22 0.64 6.98 7.67
CA PHE A 22 2.10 6.95 7.49
C PHE A 22 2.55 7.78 6.29
N GLU A 23 3.75 8.35 6.39
CA GLU A 23 4.45 8.94 5.25
C GLU A 23 4.67 7.89 4.16
N GLY A 24 4.59 8.31 2.90
CA GLY A 24 4.69 7.42 1.74
C GLY A 24 3.49 6.51 1.46
N CYS A 25 2.60 6.29 2.44
CA CYS A 25 1.35 5.56 2.20
C CYS A 25 0.27 6.44 1.56
N TYR A 26 -0.52 5.85 0.65
CA TYR A 26 -1.63 6.50 -0.03
C TYR A 26 -2.93 5.72 0.15
N HIS A 27 -3.96 6.41 0.63
CA HIS A 27 -5.25 5.83 0.99
C HIS A 27 -6.40 6.46 0.19
N GLY A 28 -6.12 6.93 -1.02
CA GLY A 28 -7.06 7.74 -1.81
C GLY A 28 -6.98 9.24 -1.49
N HIS A 29 -7.83 10.02 -2.16
CA HIS A 29 -7.76 11.48 -2.17
C HIS A 29 -8.87 12.15 -1.34
N TYR A 30 -9.36 11.48 -0.30
CA TYR A 30 -10.21 12.15 0.69
C TYR A 30 -9.39 13.24 1.39
N ASP A 31 -9.94 14.45 1.49
CA ASP A 31 -9.25 15.65 1.97
C ASP A 31 -8.45 15.44 3.25
N GLY A 32 -9.04 14.76 4.24
CA GLY A 32 -8.37 14.48 5.52
C GLY A 32 -7.13 13.59 5.39
N LEU A 33 -6.93 12.88 4.28
CA LEU A 33 -5.74 12.06 4.03
C LEU A 33 -4.64 12.78 3.24
N LEU A 34 -4.96 13.93 2.63
CA LEU A 34 -4.04 14.74 1.81
C LEU A 34 -3.15 15.63 2.67
N VAL A 35 -2.44 15.00 3.62
CA VAL A 35 -1.68 15.65 4.68
C VAL A 35 -0.24 15.15 4.71
N LYS A 36 0.71 16.08 4.83
CA LYS A 36 2.13 15.82 5.10
C LYS A 36 2.51 16.32 6.49
N SER A 37 3.55 15.72 7.06
CA SER A 37 4.15 16.20 8.31
C SER A 37 4.68 17.63 8.14
N GLY A 38 4.49 18.46 9.16
CA GLY A 38 5.09 19.80 9.24
C GLY A 38 6.59 19.72 9.57
N SER A 39 7.37 20.72 9.15
CA SER A 39 8.80 20.80 9.49
C SER A 39 9.03 21.49 10.85
N GLY A 40 9.64 20.79 11.80
CA GLY A 40 10.19 21.39 13.03
C GLY A 40 9.16 21.72 14.12
N ALA A 41 9.55 22.60 15.06
CA ALA A 41 8.77 22.98 16.25
C ALA A 41 7.44 23.71 15.97
N LEU A 42 7.11 23.94 14.69
CA LEU A 42 5.81 24.40 14.24
C LEU A 42 5.00 23.17 13.81
N THR A 43 4.39 22.53 14.80
CA THR A 43 3.58 21.31 14.71
C THR A 43 2.21 21.55 14.07
N PHE A 44 2.18 22.07 12.84
CA PHE A 44 0.95 22.08 12.06
C PHE A 44 1.14 21.28 10.78
N ASN A 45 0.30 20.25 10.65
CA ASN A 45 0.07 19.54 9.42
C ASN A 45 -0.20 20.53 8.28
N THR A 46 0.33 20.27 7.10
CA THR A 46 0.08 21.14 5.93
C THR A 46 -0.68 20.37 4.85
N PRO A 47 -1.64 21.03 4.16
CA PRO A 47 -2.31 20.41 3.03
C PRO A 47 -1.30 20.09 1.93
N THR A 48 -1.44 18.92 1.31
CA THR A 48 -0.62 18.51 0.17
C THR A 48 -1.25 18.83 -1.17
N SER A 49 -2.53 19.21 -1.18
CA SER A 49 -3.29 19.57 -2.37
C SER A 49 -4.01 20.90 -2.18
N LYS A 50 -4.11 21.68 -3.26
CA LYS A 50 -5.01 22.84 -3.31
C LYS A 50 -6.46 22.36 -3.16
N GLY A 51 -7.31 23.18 -2.54
CA GLY A 51 -8.72 22.88 -2.30
C GLY A 51 -9.02 22.17 -0.97
N VAL A 52 -7.98 21.67 -0.27
CA VAL A 52 -8.11 21.10 1.08
C VAL A 52 -7.98 22.21 2.11
N THR A 53 -8.96 22.33 3.01
CA THR A 53 -8.93 23.34 4.09
C THR A 53 -8.00 22.94 5.24
N GLU A 54 -7.55 23.89 6.05
CA GLU A 54 -6.70 23.57 7.21
C GLU A 54 -7.47 22.78 8.29
N ASP A 55 -8.76 23.10 8.46
CA ASP A 55 -9.60 22.48 9.47
C ASP A 55 -9.82 20.98 9.25
N ILE A 56 -9.89 20.51 7.99
CA ILE A 56 -10.15 19.09 7.70
C ILE A 56 -8.92 18.20 7.95
N ILE A 57 -7.72 18.79 8.03
CA ILE A 57 -6.46 18.06 8.17
C ILE A 57 -5.92 18.05 9.62
N LYS A 58 -6.51 18.84 10.52
CA LYS A 58 -6.08 18.92 11.93
C LYS A 58 -6.18 17.59 12.68
N ASP A 59 -7.12 16.74 12.26
CA ASP A 59 -7.37 15.44 12.89
C ASP A 59 -6.60 14.28 12.23
N THR A 60 -5.65 14.59 11.35
CA THR A 60 -4.81 13.58 10.69
C THR A 60 -3.37 13.68 11.15
N LEU A 61 -2.97 12.75 12.00
CA LEU A 61 -1.59 12.63 12.47
C LEU A 61 -0.78 11.80 11.47
N VAL A 62 0.45 12.25 11.19
CA VAL A 62 1.35 11.57 10.24
C VAL A 62 2.53 10.98 11.01
N ALA A 63 2.66 9.66 10.95
CA ALA A 63 3.75 8.89 11.53
C ALA A 63 4.74 8.43 10.45
N LYS A 64 5.90 7.95 10.89
CA LYS A 64 6.92 7.37 10.00
C LYS A 64 6.72 5.87 9.85
N TYR A 65 6.70 5.39 8.60
CA TYR A 65 6.54 3.96 8.30
C TYR A 65 7.75 3.18 8.85
N ASN A 66 7.51 2.00 9.43
CA ASN A 66 8.53 1.19 10.12
C ASN A 66 9.19 1.84 11.36
N ASP A 67 8.70 2.97 11.86
CA ASP A 67 9.18 3.62 13.09
C ASP A 67 8.15 3.48 14.23
N ILE A 68 8.40 2.53 15.13
CA ILE A 68 7.55 2.30 16.31
C ILE A 68 7.61 3.49 17.28
N SER A 69 8.72 4.22 17.34
CA SER A 69 8.91 5.34 18.27
C SER A 69 8.02 6.54 17.88
N SER A 70 7.91 6.81 16.58
CA SER A 70 6.98 7.80 16.00
C SER A 70 5.55 7.55 16.47
N ILE A 71 5.10 6.29 16.44
CA ILE A 71 3.74 5.92 16.86
C ILE A 71 3.56 6.06 18.37
N LYS A 72 4.52 5.58 19.17
CA LYS A 72 4.47 5.71 20.63
C LYS A 72 4.38 7.18 21.06
N LYS A 73 5.07 8.09 20.38
CA LYS A 73 4.99 9.52 20.64
C LYS A 73 3.58 10.06 20.39
N LEU A 74 2.98 9.77 19.23
CA LEU A 74 1.61 10.22 18.91
C LEU A 74 0.57 9.68 19.89
N PHE A 75 0.67 8.41 20.28
CA PHE A 75 -0.26 7.84 21.27
C PHE A 75 -0.05 8.37 22.68
N LYS A 76 1.17 8.75 23.05
CA LYS A 76 1.43 9.45 24.31
C LYS A 76 0.77 10.83 24.34
N GLU A 77 0.79 11.56 23.22
CA GLU A 77 0.29 12.93 23.12
C GLU A 77 -1.23 12.99 22.85
N HIS A 78 -1.77 12.04 22.09
CA HIS A 78 -3.14 12.10 21.55
C HIS A 78 -3.95 10.80 21.74
N GLY A 79 -3.40 9.77 22.38
CA GLY A 79 -3.97 8.41 22.37
C GLY A 79 -5.43 8.28 22.81
N SER A 80 -5.90 9.14 23.71
CA SER A 80 -7.31 9.18 24.14
C SER A 80 -8.27 9.58 23.03
N ASP A 81 -7.80 10.30 22.01
CA ASP A 81 -8.59 10.85 20.90
C ASP A 81 -8.20 10.25 19.53
N ILE A 82 -7.36 9.20 19.49
CA ILE A 82 -7.08 8.48 18.25
C ILE A 82 -8.15 7.42 18.02
N ALA A 83 -8.97 7.62 16.99
CA ALA A 83 -9.98 6.68 16.49
C ALA A 83 -9.36 5.47 15.81
N CYS A 84 -8.36 5.69 14.94
CA CYS A 84 -7.74 4.61 14.18
C CYS A 84 -6.31 4.89 13.74
N ILE A 85 -5.58 3.81 13.48
CA ILE A 85 -4.40 3.79 12.60
C ILE A 85 -4.83 3.18 11.27
N ILE A 86 -4.50 3.83 10.15
CA ILE A 86 -4.63 3.25 8.80
C ILE A 86 -3.25 3.12 8.17
N LEU A 87 -2.97 1.97 7.53
CA LEU A 87 -1.73 1.74 6.81
C LEU A 87 -1.89 0.77 5.63
N GLU A 88 -0.99 0.88 4.67
CA GLU A 88 -0.69 -0.20 3.73
C GLU A 88 0.22 -1.21 4.45
N PRO A 89 -0.18 -2.47 4.67
CA PRO A 89 0.67 -3.42 5.39
C PRO A 89 1.99 -3.73 4.68
N VAL A 90 1.95 -3.71 3.35
CA VAL A 90 3.12 -3.58 2.47
C VAL A 90 2.84 -2.35 1.61
N ALA A 91 3.64 -1.30 1.77
CA ALA A 91 3.44 -0.08 0.98
C ALA A 91 3.67 -0.37 -0.50
N GLY A 92 2.79 0.17 -1.35
CA GLY A 92 2.92 0.10 -2.81
C GLY A 92 3.02 1.46 -3.50
N ASN A 93 2.69 2.55 -2.80
CA ASN A 93 2.66 3.92 -3.34
C ASN A 93 3.93 4.75 -3.01
N MET A 94 4.91 4.14 -2.36
CA MET A 94 6.30 4.65 -2.24
C MET A 94 7.30 3.63 -2.79
N GLY A 95 6.86 2.87 -3.79
CA GLY A 95 7.45 1.59 -4.17
C GLY A 95 7.08 0.50 -3.16
N VAL A 96 7.54 -0.73 -3.43
CA VAL A 96 7.35 -1.88 -2.54
C VAL A 96 8.27 -1.74 -1.34
N VAL A 97 7.68 -1.43 -0.18
CA VAL A 97 8.38 -1.39 1.11
C VAL A 97 7.58 -2.21 2.12
N GLU A 98 8.19 -3.28 2.61
CA GLU A 98 7.53 -4.19 3.56
C GLU A 98 7.40 -3.52 4.94
N GLY A 99 6.20 -3.57 5.52
CA GLY A 99 6.03 -3.29 6.94
C GLY A 99 6.72 -4.40 7.74
N LYS A 100 7.75 -4.07 8.53
CA LYS A 100 8.46 -5.04 9.36
C LYS A 100 7.45 -5.74 10.27
N LYS A 101 7.59 -7.06 10.47
CA LYS A 101 6.65 -7.83 11.29
C LYS A 101 6.52 -7.24 12.69
N GLU A 102 7.64 -6.88 13.30
CA GLU A 102 7.69 -6.26 14.63
C GLU A 102 6.91 -4.94 14.66
N PHE A 103 6.96 -4.16 13.59
CA PHE A 103 6.21 -2.92 13.44
C PHE A 103 4.71 -3.19 13.33
N ILE A 104 4.27 -4.08 12.44
CA ILE A 104 2.83 -4.41 12.27
C ILE A 104 2.24 -4.97 13.57
N HIS A 105 2.95 -5.89 14.24
CA HIS A 105 2.52 -6.42 15.54
C HIS A 105 2.47 -5.34 16.63
N ALA A 106 3.42 -4.40 16.64
CA ALA A 106 3.39 -3.28 17.58
C ALA A 106 2.17 -2.37 17.35
N LEU A 107 1.80 -2.08 16.09
CA LEU A 107 0.59 -1.31 15.79
C LEU A 107 -0.67 -2.00 16.31
N ARG A 108 -0.78 -3.32 16.13
CA ARG A 108 -1.91 -4.09 16.66
C ARG A 108 -1.99 -4.02 18.18
N LYS A 109 -0.86 -4.13 18.87
CA LYS A 109 -0.79 -4.01 20.33
C LYS A 109 -1.21 -2.61 20.80
N ILE A 110 -0.62 -1.57 20.23
CA ILE A 110 -0.86 -0.17 20.60
C ILE A 110 -2.33 0.22 20.38
N THR A 111 -2.91 -0.15 19.23
CA THR A 111 -4.32 0.14 18.93
C THR A 111 -5.25 -0.53 19.94
N LYS A 112 -4.99 -1.80 20.28
CA LYS A 112 -5.79 -2.55 21.27
C LYS A 112 -5.71 -1.92 22.66
N GLU A 113 -4.52 -1.54 23.12
CA GLU A 113 -4.29 -0.91 24.44
C GLU A 113 -5.01 0.46 24.55
N ASN A 114 -5.10 1.20 23.45
CA ASN A 114 -5.66 2.56 23.44
C ASN A 114 -7.11 2.64 22.93
N LYS A 115 -7.78 1.50 22.71
CA LYS A 115 -9.12 1.43 22.12
C LYS A 115 -9.22 2.25 20.82
N ALA A 116 -8.21 2.14 19.98
CA ALA A 116 -8.19 2.65 18.61
C ALA A 116 -8.34 1.46 17.65
N LEU A 117 -8.89 1.69 16.47
CA LEU A 117 -9.01 0.64 15.45
C LEU A 117 -7.73 0.54 14.62
N LEU A 118 -7.35 -0.68 14.25
CA LEU A 118 -6.35 -0.94 13.23
C LEU A 118 -7.06 -1.18 11.89
N ILE A 119 -6.77 -0.34 10.90
CA ILE A 119 -7.31 -0.44 9.55
C ILE A 119 -6.19 -0.85 8.59
N PHE A 120 -6.33 -2.03 7.97
CA PHE A 120 -5.46 -2.42 6.87
C PHE A 120 -6.03 -1.90 5.56
N ASP A 121 -5.28 -1.03 4.89
CA ASP A 121 -5.52 -0.71 3.49
C ASP A 121 -4.93 -1.82 2.62
N GLU A 122 -5.77 -2.79 2.29
CA GLU A 122 -5.47 -3.93 1.44
C GLU A 122 -5.92 -3.71 -0.01
N VAL A 123 -6.08 -2.45 -0.45
CA VAL A 123 -6.44 -2.15 -1.84
C VAL A 123 -5.38 -2.69 -2.82
N ILE A 124 -4.10 -2.73 -2.44
CA ILE A 124 -3.01 -3.35 -3.21
C ILE A 124 -2.73 -4.80 -2.76
N THR A 125 -2.59 -5.02 -1.45
CA THR A 125 -2.11 -6.29 -0.89
C THR A 125 -3.18 -7.38 -0.85
N GLY A 126 -4.45 -6.99 -0.81
CA GLY A 126 -5.59 -7.89 -0.70
C GLY A 126 -5.65 -8.84 -1.88
N PHE A 127 -5.67 -10.14 -1.59
CA PHE A 127 -5.63 -11.23 -2.58
C PHE A 127 -4.36 -11.27 -3.45
N ARG A 128 -3.36 -10.41 -3.19
CA ARG A 128 -2.07 -10.38 -3.89
C ARG A 128 -0.96 -11.06 -3.09
N LEU A 129 -0.91 -10.84 -1.77
CA LEU A 129 0.05 -11.50 -0.88
C LEU A 129 -0.31 -12.97 -0.60
N GLY A 130 -1.53 -13.36 -0.95
CA GLY A 130 -2.11 -14.67 -0.72
C GLY A 130 -3.62 -14.55 -0.59
N ARG A 131 -4.31 -15.69 -0.45
CA ARG A 131 -5.77 -15.73 -0.32
C ARG A 131 -6.28 -14.90 0.88
N ASN A 132 -5.50 -14.86 1.96
CA ASN A 132 -5.85 -14.17 3.19
C ASN A 132 -5.26 -12.75 3.27
N GLY A 133 -4.74 -12.22 2.16
CA GLY A 133 -4.13 -10.88 2.11
C GLY A 133 -2.97 -10.71 3.09
N ALA A 134 -2.75 -9.47 3.49
CA ALA A 134 -1.78 -9.08 4.50
C ALA A 134 -2.15 -9.60 5.89
N ALA A 135 -3.45 -9.70 6.22
CA ALA A 135 -3.89 -10.27 7.49
C ALA A 135 -3.31 -11.67 7.72
N GLY A 136 -3.38 -12.55 6.72
CA GLY A 136 -2.76 -13.88 6.79
C GLY A 136 -1.24 -13.89 6.63
N TYR A 137 -0.66 -12.91 5.92
CA TYR A 137 0.80 -12.80 5.76
C TYR A 137 1.49 -12.41 7.08
N TYR A 138 0.87 -11.50 7.85
CA TYR A 138 1.38 -11.03 9.13
C TYR A 138 0.81 -11.79 10.34
N ASP A 139 -0.18 -12.67 10.15
CA ASP A 139 -0.93 -13.31 11.24
C ASP A 139 -1.54 -12.27 12.21
N ILE A 140 -2.16 -11.25 11.62
CA ILE A 140 -2.79 -10.14 12.35
C ILE A 140 -4.21 -9.94 11.83
N GLU A 141 -5.17 -9.93 12.77
CA GLU A 141 -6.55 -9.54 12.49
C GLU A 141 -6.70 -8.02 12.69
N PRO A 142 -6.88 -7.23 11.60
CA PRO A 142 -7.22 -5.82 11.72
C PRO A 142 -8.69 -5.69 12.17
N ASP A 143 -9.06 -4.53 12.71
CA ASP A 143 -10.46 -4.27 13.07
C ASP A 143 -11.32 -3.99 11.82
N LEU A 144 -10.70 -3.33 10.84
CA LEU A 144 -11.27 -3.07 9.51
C LEU A 144 -10.21 -3.33 8.42
N ALA A 145 -10.65 -3.74 7.24
CA ALA A 145 -9.82 -3.83 6.05
C ALA A 145 -10.51 -3.14 4.87
N CYS A 146 -9.73 -2.46 4.04
CA CYS A 146 -10.18 -1.84 2.80
C CYS A 146 -9.65 -2.64 1.61
N PHE A 147 -10.48 -2.86 0.60
CA PHE A 147 -10.16 -3.63 -0.59
C PHE A 147 -10.53 -2.86 -1.85
N GLY A 148 -9.85 -3.19 -2.95
CA GLY A 148 -10.11 -2.68 -4.28
C GLY A 148 -9.37 -3.53 -5.30
N LYS A 149 -9.10 -2.97 -6.48
CA LYS A 149 -8.27 -3.59 -7.53
C LYS A 149 -8.74 -5.02 -7.88
N ILE A 150 -8.11 -6.06 -7.31
CA ILE A 150 -8.38 -7.48 -7.62
C ILE A 150 -9.86 -7.83 -7.40
N ILE A 151 -10.51 -7.29 -6.37
CA ILE A 151 -11.92 -7.61 -6.07
C ILE A 151 -12.90 -7.15 -7.14
N GLY A 152 -12.49 -6.24 -8.03
CA GLY A 152 -13.31 -5.78 -9.15
C GLY A 152 -13.06 -6.52 -10.46
N GLY A 153 -12.08 -7.43 -10.51
CA GLY A 153 -11.74 -8.16 -11.73
C GLY A 153 -11.38 -7.25 -12.92
N GLY A 154 -10.88 -6.03 -12.66
CA GLY A 154 -10.58 -5.01 -13.67
C GLY A 154 -11.60 -3.88 -13.76
N LEU A 155 -12.75 -3.97 -13.07
CA LEU A 155 -13.74 -2.88 -13.00
C LEU A 155 -13.66 -2.08 -11.69
N PRO A 156 -14.23 -0.85 -11.66
CA PRO A 156 -14.29 -0.02 -10.46
C PRO A 156 -15.09 -0.70 -9.34
N VAL A 157 -14.37 -1.18 -8.32
CA VAL A 157 -14.93 -1.73 -7.09
C VAL A 157 -14.01 -1.37 -5.93
N GLY A 158 -14.61 -0.86 -4.85
CA GLY A 158 -13.99 -0.78 -3.54
C GLY A 158 -14.90 -1.44 -2.51
N ALA A 159 -14.31 -1.97 -1.45
CA ALA A 159 -15.04 -2.53 -0.32
C ALA A 159 -14.31 -2.20 0.98
N TYR A 160 -15.05 -2.07 2.07
CA TYR A 160 -14.50 -2.05 3.42
C TYR A 160 -15.32 -3.00 4.29
N GLY A 161 -14.65 -3.67 5.22
CA GLY A 161 -15.30 -4.67 6.07
C GLY A 161 -14.46 -4.96 7.30
N GLY A 162 -15.04 -5.65 8.27
CA GLY A 162 -14.36 -6.02 9.50
C GLY A 162 -15.33 -6.61 10.52
N LYS A 163 -15.05 -6.38 11.80
CA LYS A 163 -15.83 -6.94 12.91
C LYS A 163 -17.29 -6.50 12.87
N ARG A 164 -18.20 -7.41 13.23
CA ARG A 164 -19.66 -7.20 13.11
C ARG A 164 -20.12 -6.02 13.95
N GLU A 165 -19.64 -5.90 15.18
CA GLU A 165 -19.99 -4.84 16.11
C GLU A 165 -19.60 -3.46 15.58
N ILE A 166 -18.53 -3.37 14.77
CA ILE A 166 -18.10 -2.12 14.13
C ILE A 166 -18.94 -1.86 12.87
N MET A 167 -19.08 -2.86 12.00
CA MET A 167 -19.83 -2.73 10.73
C MET A 167 -21.32 -2.49 10.94
N SER A 168 -21.88 -2.88 12.09
CA SER A 168 -23.28 -2.63 12.45
C SER A 168 -23.61 -1.14 12.63
N GLU A 169 -22.61 -0.28 12.77
CA GLU A 169 -22.79 1.18 12.82
C GLU A 169 -23.05 1.80 11.45
N VAL A 170 -22.84 1.07 10.35
CA VAL A 170 -23.10 1.58 8.99
C VAL A 170 -24.61 1.63 8.72
N ALA A 171 -25.08 2.74 8.14
CA ALA A 171 -26.46 2.88 7.69
C ALA A 171 -26.82 1.78 6.65
N PRO A 172 -28.06 1.26 6.65
CA PRO A 172 -29.22 1.72 7.42
C PRO A 172 -29.32 1.11 8.83
N GLN A 173 -28.39 0.24 9.24
CA GLN A 173 -28.47 -0.42 10.55
C GLN A 173 -28.03 0.52 11.69
N GLY A 174 -26.97 1.31 11.47
CA GLY A 174 -26.47 2.28 12.44
C GLY A 174 -26.42 3.71 11.91
N GLY A 175 -25.78 4.60 12.68
CA GLY A 175 -25.77 6.05 12.44
C GLY A 175 -24.74 6.56 11.42
N VAL A 176 -23.79 5.72 10.99
CA VAL A 176 -22.71 6.12 10.07
C VAL A 176 -23.17 5.99 8.61
N TYR A 177 -23.45 7.13 7.98
CA TYR A 177 -23.94 7.15 6.60
C TYR A 177 -22.86 6.80 5.57
N GLN A 178 -23.20 5.86 4.70
CA GLN A 178 -22.51 5.55 3.45
C GLN A 178 -23.55 5.08 2.43
N ALA A 179 -23.47 5.60 1.21
CA ALA A 179 -24.25 5.13 0.08
C ALA A 179 -23.44 5.33 -1.20
N GLY A 180 -23.82 4.62 -2.26
CA GLY A 180 -23.26 4.82 -3.60
C GLY A 180 -24.17 4.20 -4.65
N THR A 181 -24.58 4.99 -5.64
CA THR A 181 -25.57 4.58 -6.67
C THR A 181 -25.15 3.34 -7.44
N LEU A 182 -23.85 3.18 -7.69
CA LEU A 182 -23.27 2.05 -8.43
C LEU A 182 -22.56 1.03 -7.52
N SER A 183 -22.66 1.19 -6.20
CA SER A 183 -22.11 0.23 -5.25
C SER A 183 -22.82 -1.11 -5.44
N GLY A 184 -22.02 -2.18 -5.61
CA GLY A 184 -22.58 -3.51 -5.86
C GLY A 184 -23.16 -3.72 -7.26
N ASN A 185 -22.80 -2.89 -8.25
CA ASN A 185 -23.27 -3.10 -9.62
C ASN A 185 -22.96 -4.54 -10.12
N PRO A 186 -23.92 -5.19 -10.81
CA PRO A 186 -23.86 -6.63 -11.06
C PRO A 186 -22.68 -7.05 -11.94
N LEU A 187 -22.25 -6.19 -12.87
CA LEU A 187 -21.14 -6.50 -13.77
C LEU A 187 -19.81 -6.61 -12.99
N ALA A 188 -19.51 -5.62 -12.15
CA ALA A 188 -18.29 -5.60 -11.38
C ALA A 188 -18.28 -6.69 -10.29
N VAL A 189 -19.43 -6.96 -9.67
CA VAL A 189 -19.60 -8.08 -8.73
C VAL A 189 -19.37 -9.42 -9.43
N HIS A 190 -19.93 -9.63 -10.62
CA HIS A 190 -19.76 -10.87 -11.38
C HIS A 190 -18.29 -11.13 -11.74
N LEU A 191 -17.57 -10.12 -12.26
CA LEU A 191 -16.15 -10.26 -12.58
C LEU A 191 -15.30 -10.48 -11.33
N GLY A 192 -15.59 -9.75 -10.25
CA GLY A 192 -14.94 -9.91 -8.96
C GLY A 192 -15.07 -11.32 -8.38
N ILE A 193 -16.29 -11.87 -8.34
CA ILE A 193 -16.54 -13.23 -7.87
C ILE A 193 -15.75 -14.25 -8.68
N ASN A 194 -15.74 -14.12 -10.01
CA ASN A 194 -14.99 -15.03 -10.88
C ASN A 194 -13.47 -14.94 -10.63
N ALA A 195 -12.92 -13.73 -10.55
CA ALA A 195 -11.50 -13.53 -10.24
C ALA A 195 -11.11 -14.16 -8.90
N LEU A 196 -11.90 -13.91 -7.84
CA LEU A 196 -11.66 -14.48 -6.52
C LEU A 196 -11.87 -16.00 -6.49
N ALA A 197 -12.84 -16.53 -7.25
CA ALA A 197 -13.07 -17.97 -7.35
C ALA A 197 -11.89 -18.70 -8.02
N LEU A 198 -11.27 -18.10 -9.04
CA LEU A 198 -10.05 -18.62 -9.67
C LEU A 198 -8.89 -18.67 -8.66
N LEU A 199 -8.66 -17.57 -7.93
CA LEU A 199 -7.62 -17.51 -6.89
C LEU A 199 -7.89 -18.50 -5.74
N LYS A 200 -9.15 -18.69 -5.36
CA LYS A 200 -9.55 -19.65 -4.32
C LYS A 200 -9.30 -21.10 -4.71
N LYS A 201 -9.50 -21.45 -5.99
CA LYS A 201 -9.37 -22.83 -6.50
C LYS A 201 -7.93 -23.22 -6.79
N ASN A 202 -7.05 -22.27 -7.11
CA ASN A 202 -5.69 -22.57 -7.54
C ASN A 202 -4.64 -21.87 -6.65
N PHE A 203 -4.25 -22.55 -5.58
CA PHE A 203 -3.22 -22.05 -4.65
C PHE A 203 -1.83 -21.93 -5.30
N GLN A 204 -1.56 -22.73 -6.35
CA GLN A 204 -0.27 -22.72 -7.04
C GLN A 204 0.02 -21.37 -7.71
N ILE A 205 -1.02 -20.59 -8.06
CA ILE A 205 -0.87 -19.22 -8.59
C ILE A 205 0.07 -18.37 -7.74
N TYR A 206 -0.12 -18.37 -6.41
CA TYR A 206 0.69 -17.53 -5.53
C TYR A 206 2.16 -17.96 -5.50
N ARG A 207 2.42 -19.26 -5.56
CA ARG A 207 3.77 -19.83 -5.62
C ARG A 207 4.45 -19.50 -6.95
N ASP A 208 3.72 -19.62 -8.06
CA ASP A 208 4.25 -19.33 -9.39
C ASP A 208 4.57 -17.84 -9.57
N LEU A 209 3.69 -16.96 -9.06
CA LEU A 209 3.94 -15.52 -9.05
C LEU A 209 5.17 -15.16 -8.21
N GLU A 210 5.33 -15.77 -7.03
CA GLU A 210 6.50 -15.56 -6.17
C GLU A 210 7.78 -16.11 -6.82
N TYR A 211 7.72 -17.27 -7.45
CA TYR A 211 8.85 -17.85 -8.20
C TYR A 211 9.33 -16.91 -9.32
N LYS A 212 8.40 -16.41 -10.14
CA LYS A 212 8.70 -15.45 -11.22
C LYS A 212 9.27 -14.15 -10.66
N ALA A 213 8.74 -13.67 -9.53
CA ALA A 213 9.25 -12.49 -8.86
C ALA A 213 10.68 -12.66 -8.33
N ILE A 214 11.01 -13.82 -7.77
CA ILE A 214 12.37 -14.16 -7.33
C ILE A 214 13.34 -14.18 -8.53
N LYS A 215 12.91 -14.79 -9.64
CA LYS A 215 13.71 -14.84 -10.88
C LYS A 215 13.98 -13.42 -11.41
N LEU A 216 12.94 -12.57 -11.45
CA LEU A 216 13.07 -11.18 -11.87
C LEU A 216 13.97 -10.38 -10.94
N GLU A 217 13.75 -10.45 -9.62
CA GLU A 217 14.58 -9.80 -8.59
C GLU A 217 16.06 -10.11 -8.78
N LYS A 218 16.41 -11.38 -8.94
CA LYS A 218 17.80 -11.79 -9.19
C LYS A 218 18.36 -11.15 -10.46
N GLY A 219 17.62 -11.19 -11.56
CA GLY A 219 18.06 -10.61 -12.84
C GLY A 219 18.28 -9.09 -12.77
N LEU A 220 17.42 -8.36 -12.04
CA LEU A 220 17.57 -6.92 -11.82
C LEU A 220 18.82 -6.60 -10.96
N ILE A 221 19.06 -7.37 -9.91
CA ILE A 221 20.23 -7.20 -9.04
C ILE A 221 21.52 -7.50 -9.81
N ASP A 222 21.55 -8.58 -10.59
CA ASP A 222 22.73 -8.99 -11.35
C ASP A 222 23.08 -7.96 -12.44
N GLY A 223 22.09 -7.44 -13.16
CA GLY A 223 22.29 -6.38 -14.16
C GLY A 223 22.83 -5.08 -13.55
N ALA A 224 22.27 -4.64 -12.43
CA ALA A 224 22.77 -3.46 -11.72
C ALA A 224 24.21 -3.61 -11.24
N LYS A 225 24.58 -4.79 -10.71
CA LYS A 225 25.94 -5.09 -10.27
C LYS A 225 26.95 -5.02 -11.42
N ILE A 226 26.62 -5.63 -12.56
CA ILE A 226 27.52 -5.67 -13.73
C ILE A 226 27.76 -4.27 -14.29
N SER A 227 26.72 -3.43 -14.35
CA SER A 227 26.82 -2.07 -14.87
C SER A 227 27.29 -1.03 -13.84
N ASN A 228 27.51 -1.43 -12.58
CA ASN A 228 27.88 -0.58 -11.46
C ASN A 228 26.91 0.60 -11.24
N VAL A 229 25.60 0.33 -11.42
CA VAL A 229 24.53 1.30 -11.21
C VAL A 229 23.96 1.11 -9.80
N PRO A 230 23.82 2.17 -8.97
CA PRO A 230 23.31 2.08 -7.61
C PRO A 230 21.83 1.69 -7.61
N VAL A 231 21.54 0.42 -7.33
CA VAL A 231 20.18 -0.12 -7.29
C VAL A 231 19.96 -1.00 -6.06
N THR A 232 18.80 -0.83 -5.44
CA THR A 232 18.24 -1.74 -4.45
C THR A 232 16.92 -2.28 -4.98
N VAL A 233 16.71 -3.59 -4.89
CA VAL A 233 15.45 -4.24 -5.27
C VAL A 233 14.76 -4.72 -4.00
N ASN A 234 13.51 -4.30 -3.81
CA ASN A 234 12.65 -4.86 -2.79
C ASN A 234 11.63 -5.77 -3.44
N ARG A 235 11.34 -6.90 -2.80
CA ARG A 235 10.29 -7.82 -3.23
C ARG A 235 9.52 -8.37 -2.04
N VAL A 236 8.19 -8.37 -2.16
CA VAL A 236 7.31 -9.09 -1.24
C VAL A 236 6.34 -9.93 -2.06
N LYS A 237 6.49 -11.25 -1.98
CA LYS A 237 5.74 -12.20 -2.83
C LYS A 237 5.89 -11.85 -4.32
N GLY A 238 4.79 -11.57 -5.00
CA GLY A 238 4.73 -11.18 -6.41
C GLY A 238 4.79 -9.66 -6.67
N MET A 239 5.06 -8.86 -5.63
CA MET A 239 5.26 -7.41 -5.73
C MET A 239 6.76 -7.12 -5.71
N ILE A 240 7.23 -6.26 -6.61
CA ILE A 240 8.64 -5.89 -6.70
C ILE A 240 8.79 -4.39 -7.00
N SER A 241 9.83 -3.75 -6.47
CA SER A 241 10.25 -2.41 -6.87
C SER A 241 11.75 -2.36 -7.00
N MET A 242 12.22 -1.55 -7.94
CA MET A 242 13.63 -1.27 -8.13
C MET A 242 13.89 0.21 -7.82
N PHE A 243 14.69 0.47 -6.79
CA PHE A 243 15.06 1.80 -6.32
C PHE A 243 16.43 2.20 -6.84
N MET A 244 16.54 3.36 -7.49
CA MET A 244 17.80 3.93 -7.98
C MET A 244 18.63 4.53 -6.83
N THR A 245 18.97 3.71 -5.85
CA THR A 245 19.77 4.07 -4.68
C THR A 245 20.56 2.86 -4.17
N GLN A 246 21.54 3.09 -3.30
CA GLN A 246 22.24 2.01 -2.60
C GLN A 246 21.73 1.85 -1.17
N GLY A 247 21.90 0.64 -0.65
CA GLY A 247 21.56 0.29 0.72
C GLY A 247 20.10 -0.11 0.90
N PRO A 248 19.73 -0.56 2.10
CA PRO A 248 18.37 -1.01 2.38
C PRO A 248 17.36 0.14 2.15
N VAL A 249 16.20 -0.22 1.61
CA VAL A 249 15.05 0.69 1.44
C VAL A 249 13.92 0.16 2.30
N GLU A 250 13.82 0.67 3.54
CA GLU A 250 12.88 0.20 4.55
C GLU A 250 11.96 1.30 5.07
N THR A 251 12.31 2.57 4.85
CA THR A 251 11.53 3.73 5.27
C THR A 251 11.21 4.67 4.11
N PHE A 252 10.32 5.62 4.34
CA PHE A 252 10.05 6.68 3.37
C PHE A 252 11.31 7.51 3.09
N GLU A 253 12.11 7.80 4.11
CA GLU A 253 13.37 8.53 3.94
C GLU A 253 14.37 7.78 3.04
N ASP A 254 14.42 6.44 3.14
CA ASP A 254 15.27 5.65 2.24
C ASP A 254 14.78 5.74 0.79
N VAL A 255 13.47 5.65 0.57
CA VAL A 255 12.85 5.79 -0.77
C VAL A 255 13.21 7.15 -1.38
N MET A 256 13.16 8.22 -0.59
CA MET A 256 13.45 9.57 -1.03
C MET A 256 14.93 9.81 -1.41
N ARG A 257 15.84 8.86 -1.11
CA ARG A 257 17.23 8.89 -1.62
C ARG A 257 17.36 8.39 -3.06
N SER A 258 16.28 7.90 -3.67
CA SER A 258 16.31 7.36 -5.03
C SER A 258 16.52 8.44 -6.08
N ASP A 259 17.42 8.20 -7.04
CA ASP A 259 17.63 9.08 -8.17
C ASP A 259 16.48 8.94 -9.19
N THR A 260 15.52 9.85 -9.08
CA THR A 260 14.35 9.90 -9.97
C THR A 260 14.69 10.27 -11.41
N ASN A 261 15.79 11.01 -11.65
CA ASN A 261 16.24 11.32 -13.01
C ASN A 261 16.84 10.09 -13.67
N LEU A 262 17.61 9.30 -12.92
CA LEU A 262 18.12 8.01 -13.37
C LEU A 262 16.98 7.02 -13.63
N TYR A 263 15.96 6.98 -12.77
CA TYR A 263 14.76 6.17 -13.00
C TYR A 263 14.05 6.57 -14.30
N ALA A 264 13.90 7.88 -14.58
CA ALA A 264 13.27 8.35 -15.81
C ALA A 264 14.03 7.90 -17.07
N LYS A 265 15.37 7.94 -17.04
CA LYS A 265 16.21 7.40 -18.12
C LYS A 265 16.02 5.89 -18.27
N TYR A 266 16.07 5.15 -17.16
CA TYR A 266 15.86 3.70 -17.14
C TYR A 266 14.49 3.30 -17.68
N PHE A 267 13.43 3.97 -17.22
CA PHE A 267 12.06 3.76 -17.69
C PHE A 267 11.96 3.93 -19.22
N LYS A 268 12.54 5.00 -19.76
CA LYS A 268 12.56 5.24 -21.20
C LYS A 268 13.29 4.12 -21.95
N GLU A 269 14.44 3.68 -21.45
CA GLU A 269 15.18 2.60 -22.10
C GLU A 269 14.45 1.26 -22.02
N MET A 270 13.80 0.94 -20.89
CA MET A 270 12.94 -0.25 -20.79
C MET A 270 11.77 -0.20 -21.76
N LEU A 271 11.13 0.97 -21.92
CA LEU A 271 10.05 1.19 -22.87
C LEU A 271 10.52 0.97 -24.32
N LEU A 272 11.73 1.44 -24.67
CA LEU A 272 12.33 1.21 -26.00
C LEU A 272 12.63 -0.27 -26.27
N GLN A 273 12.84 -1.07 -25.22
CA GLN A 273 12.99 -2.53 -25.33
C GLN A 273 11.64 -3.26 -25.34
N GLY A 274 10.51 -2.55 -25.28
CA GLY A 274 9.17 -3.14 -25.29
C GLY A 274 8.66 -3.57 -23.92
N VAL A 275 9.26 -3.10 -22.82
CA VAL A 275 8.79 -3.36 -21.45
C VAL A 275 8.21 -2.09 -20.85
N LEU A 276 6.89 -2.05 -20.64
CA LEU A 276 6.22 -0.96 -19.94
C LEU A 276 6.28 -1.17 -18.43
N LEU A 277 7.13 -0.39 -17.76
CA LEU A 277 7.17 -0.31 -16.29
C LEU A 277 6.21 0.77 -15.78
N PRO A 278 5.94 0.83 -14.46
CA PRO A 278 5.29 2.01 -13.88
C PRO A 278 6.10 3.29 -14.15
N PRO A 279 5.48 4.38 -14.60
CA PRO A 279 6.18 5.62 -14.97
C PRO A 279 6.57 6.48 -13.75
N SER A 280 6.90 5.85 -12.62
CA SER A 280 7.28 6.49 -11.37
C SER A 280 8.20 5.58 -10.54
N GLN A 281 9.25 6.15 -9.95
CA GLN A 281 10.14 5.48 -9.00
C GLN A 281 9.39 5.01 -7.74
N TYR A 282 8.23 5.61 -7.46
CA TYR A 282 7.46 5.39 -6.25
C TYR A 282 6.34 4.36 -6.43
N GLU A 283 6.39 3.54 -7.48
CA GLU A 283 5.35 2.55 -7.78
C GLU A 283 5.87 1.11 -7.75
N GLY A 284 5.03 0.21 -7.28
CA GLY A 284 5.25 -1.23 -7.34
C GLY A 284 5.08 -1.80 -8.75
N TRP A 285 5.90 -2.77 -9.10
CA TRP A 285 5.73 -3.62 -10.28
C TRP A 285 4.96 -4.88 -9.87
N PHE A 286 4.05 -5.32 -10.74
CA PHE A 286 3.12 -6.40 -10.43
C PHE A 286 3.18 -7.49 -11.48
N ILE A 287 3.59 -8.69 -11.06
CA ILE A 287 3.52 -9.88 -11.91
C ILE A 287 2.06 -10.38 -11.94
N SER A 288 1.66 -10.88 -13.10
CA SER A 288 0.33 -11.47 -13.34
C SER A 288 0.44 -12.94 -13.74
N THR A 289 -0.68 -13.66 -13.68
CA THR A 289 -0.77 -15.06 -14.13
C THR A 289 -0.52 -15.24 -15.62
N ALA A 290 -0.60 -14.16 -16.41
CA ALA A 290 -0.34 -14.17 -17.84
C ALA A 290 1.15 -14.10 -18.19
N HIS A 291 2.00 -13.60 -17.29
CA HIS A 291 3.44 -13.56 -17.55
C HIS A 291 3.99 -14.99 -17.58
N SER A 292 4.49 -15.41 -18.73
CA SER A 292 5.23 -16.65 -18.94
C SER A 292 6.64 -16.55 -18.33
N GLU A 293 7.40 -17.65 -18.31
CA GLU A 293 8.82 -17.56 -17.94
C GLU A 293 9.63 -16.79 -18.97
N GLU A 294 9.24 -16.92 -20.24
CA GLU A 294 9.82 -16.22 -21.38
C GLU A 294 9.63 -14.70 -21.25
N ASP A 295 8.49 -14.23 -20.76
CA ASP A 295 8.26 -12.81 -20.48
C ASP A 295 9.19 -12.27 -19.38
N ILE A 296 9.44 -13.09 -18.35
CA ILE A 296 10.39 -12.75 -17.27
C ILE A 296 11.82 -12.69 -17.84
N ASP A 297 12.22 -13.68 -18.63
CA ASP A 297 13.54 -13.71 -19.25
C ASP A 297 13.74 -12.57 -20.26
N PHE A 298 12.70 -12.24 -21.03
CA PHE A 298 12.69 -11.09 -21.91
C PHE A 298 12.88 -9.78 -21.13
N THR A 299 12.15 -9.62 -20.02
CA THR A 299 12.26 -8.45 -19.14
C THR A 299 13.65 -8.31 -18.55
N ILE A 300 14.27 -9.42 -18.11
CA ILE A 300 15.64 -9.43 -17.60
C ILE A 300 16.63 -9.02 -18.70
N LYS A 301 16.52 -9.59 -19.90
CA LYS A 301 17.37 -9.20 -21.06
C LYS A 301 17.20 -7.73 -21.43
N ALA A 302 15.98 -7.20 -21.39
CA ALA A 302 15.71 -5.78 -21.59
C ALA A 302 16.36 -4.92 -20.50
N HIS A 303 16.28 -5.34 -19.23
CA HIS A 303 16.92 -4.67 -18.11
C HIS A 303 18.45 -4.57 -18.31
N PHE A 304 19.13 -5.64 -18.69
CA PHE A 304 20.57 -5.62 -18.98
C PHE A 304 20.93 -4.56 -20.03
N LYS A 305 20.18 -4.47 -21.12
CA LYS A 305 20.40 -3.45 -22.16
C LYS A 305 20.09 -2.04 -21.67
N ALA A 306 19.04 -1.87 -20.87
CA ALA A 306 18.62 -0.57 -20.37
C ALA A 306 19.62 -0.01 -19.34
N ILE A 307 20.08 -0.86 -18.41
CA ILE A 307 20.99 -0.44 -17.34
C ILE A 307 22.39 -0.11 -17.87
N GLU A 308 22.84 -0.75 -18.94
CA GLU A 308 24.09 -0.42 -19.64
C GLU A 308 24.06 0.99 -20.27
N LYS A 309 22.91 1.40 -20.81
CA LYS A 309 22.76 2.70 -21.50
C LYS A 309 22.63 3.91 -20.57
N ILE A 310 22.31 3.68 -19.29
CA ILE A 310 22.08 4.75 -18.31
C ILE A 310 23.23 4.91 -17.32
N LYS A 311 24.26 4.06 -17.43
CA LYS A 311 25.54 4.23 -16.74
C LYS A 311 26.15 5.59 -17.06
#